data_AF-A0A9D1I564-F1
#
_entry.id   AF-A0A9D1I564-F1
#
_cell.length_a   1.000
_cell.length_b   1.000
_cell.length_c   1.000
_cell.angle_alpha   90.00
_cell.angle_beta   90.00
_cell.angle_gamma   90.00
#
_symmetry.space_group_name_H-M   'P 1'
#
loop_
_entity.id
_entity.type
_entity.pdbx_description
1 polymer ?
#
loop_
_entity_poly.entity_id
_entity_poly.type
_entity_poly.pdbx_seq_one_letter_code
_entity_poly.pdbx_strand_id
1 'polypeptide(L)'
;MNKQYLMYALSQLMKKKEPEGPFTTDETASRWHKETDVEILKKFCPEGYEMAKKHGHFLVGKAMDGSYIGIPGRFLLKEQPAGGRTGFTLWQPLRGGEEMYGDLDTISEEEASLVYGYWIARVDERTLRLSEV
;
A
#
# COMPACT_ATOMS: atom_id res chain seq x y z
N MET A 1 -22.10 7.80 -5.96
CA MET A 1 -21.75 6.37 -5.81
C MET A 1 -21.92 5.98 -4.34
N ASN A 2 -22.78 5.00 -4.04
CA ASN A 2 -23.17 4.60 -2.67
C ASN A 2 -22.03 3.83 -1.96
N LYS A 3 -21.83 4.05 -0.65
CA LYS A 3 -20.86 3.32 0.21
C LYS A 3 -20.98 1.80 0.07
N GLN A 4 -22.18 1.27 -0.08
CA GLN A 4 -22.41 -0.16 -0.24
C GLN A 4 -21.86 -0.71 -1.57
N TYR A 5 -21.88 0.10 -2.63
CA TYR A 5 -21.26 -0.23 -3.92
C TYR A 5 -19.74 -0.16 -3.86
N LEU A 6 -19.20 0.82 -3.11
CA LEU A 6 -17.75 0.92 -2.86
C LEU A 6 -17.23 -0.33 -2.13
N MET A 7 -17.93 -0.76 -1.09
CA MET A 7 -17.60 -1.99 -0.36
C MET A 7 -17.66 -3.22 -1.25
N TYR A 8 -18.69 -3.31 -2.10
CA TYR A 8 -18.82 -4.40 -3.04
C TYR A 8 -17.65 -4.41 -4.04
N ALA A 9 -17.30 -3.26 -4.62
CA ALA A 9 -16.18 -3.15 -5.54
C ALA A 9 -14.87 -3.60 -4.88
N LEU A 10 -14.54 -3.09 -3.68
CA LEU A 10 -13.36 -3.50 -2.91
C LEU A 10 -13.31 -5.02 -2.69
N SER A 11 -14.45 -5.65 -2.36
CA SER A 11 -14.52 -7.10 -2.18
C SER A 11 -14.23 -7.91 -3.46
N GLN A 12 -14.49 -7.35 -4.65
CA GLN A 12 -14.21 -8.01 -5.92
C GLN A 12 -12.73 -7.87 -6.30
N LEU A 13 -12.14 -6.73 -6.00
CA LEU A 13 -10.72 -6.45 -6.21
C LEU A 13 -9.85 -7.39 -5.35
N MET A 14 -10.24 -7.59 -4.09
CA MET A 14 -9.58 -8.52 -3.17
C MET A 14 -9.61 -10.00 -3.60
N LYS A 15 -10.40 -10.39 -4.62
CA LYS A 15 -10.51 -11.78 -5.10
C LYS A 15 -9.55 -12.12 -6.24
N LYS A 16 -8.95 -11.14 -6.91
CA LYS A 16 -8.06 -11.36 -8.06
C LYS A 16 -6.67 -11.80 -7.61
N LYS A 17 -6.12 -12.83 -8.26
CA LYS A 17 -4.84 -13.50 -7.90
C LYS A 17 -3.66 -12.94 -8.70
N GLU A 18 -2.51 -12.78 -8.05
CA GLU A 18 -1.18 -12.84 -8.68
C GLU A 18 -0.34 -13.94 -8.01
N PRO A 19 0.49 -14.71 -8.77
CA PRO A 19 1.06 -15.97 -8.29
C PRO A 19 2.16 -15.85 -7.23
N GLU A 20 2.88 -14.71 -7.13
CA GLU A 20 3.99 -14.56 -6.17
C GLU A 20 3.98 -13.29 -5.32
N GLY A 21 2.95 -12.43 -5.41
CA GLY A 21 2.86 -11.21 -4.61
C GLY A 21 4.00 -10.19 -4.86
N PRO A 22 3.84 -8.94 -4.41
CA PRO A 22 4.77 -7.85 -4.69
C PRO A 22 6.04 -7.86 -3.82
N PHE A 23 6.06 -8.64 -2.74
CA PHE A 23 7.10 -8.61 -1.70
C PHE A 23 7.81 -9.97 -1.59
N THR A 24 9.12 -9.96 -1.30
CA THR A 24 9.88 -11.17 -0.96
C THR A 24 9.46 -11.70 0.41
N THR A 25 9.47 -10.80 1.40
CA THR A 25 8.92 -11.01 2.75
C THR A 25 7.72 -10.08 2.87
N ASP A 26 6.54 -10.61 3.18
CA ASP A 26 5.34 -9.80 3.39
C ASP A 26 4.95 -9.81 4.87
N GLU A 27 5.21 -8.70 5.57
CA GLU A 27 4.87 -8.53 6.98
C GLU A 27 3.37 -8.60 7.29
N THR A 28 2.52 -8.38 6.29
CA THR A 28 1.07 -8.47 6.45
C THR A 28 0.50 -9.85 6.17
N ALA A 29 1.32 -10.78 5.63
CA ALA A 29 0.89 -12.07 5.10
C ALA A 29 -0.35 -11.97 4.17
N SER A 30 -0.46 -10.88 3.42
CA SER A 30 -1.62 -10.56 2.60
C SER A 30 -1.53 -11.20 1.23
N ARG A 31 -2.71 -11.48 0.68
CA ARG A 31 -2.89 -11.66 -0.75
C ARG A 31 -3.12 -10.30 -1.37
N TRP A 32 -2.22 -9.89 -2.25
CA TRP A 32 -2.23 -8.57 -2.87
C TRP A 32 -2.86 -8.58 -4.26
N HIS A 33 -3.62 -7.53 -4.54
CA HIS A 33 -4.16 -7.23 -5.85
C HIS A 33 -3.79 -5.79 -6.25
N LYS A 34 -3.30 -5.64 -7.48
CA LYS A 34 -3.06 -4.32 -8.08
C LYS A 34 -4.35 -3.73 -8.65
N GLU A 35 -4.76 -2.59 -8.11
CA GLU A 35 -5.87 -1.79 -8.62
C GLU A 35 -5.37 -0.59 -9.43
N THR A 36 -5.98 -0.34 -10.59
CA THR A 36 -5.64 0.74 -11.53
C THR A 36 -6.64 1.89 -11.53
N ASP A 37 -7.86 1.70 -11.04
CA ASP A 37 -8.85 2.74 -10.80
C ASP A 37 -8.48 3.55 -9.55
N VAL A 38 -7.47 4.40 -9.69
CA VAL A 38 -6.93 5.24 -8.61
C VAL A 38 -7.93 6.29 -8.09
N GLU A 39 -8.97 6.61 -8.86
CA GLU A 39 -9.98 7.62 -8.50
C GLU A 39 -10.79 7.21 -7.26
N ILE A 40 -10.88 5.89 -6.99
CA ILE A 40 -11.53 5.34 -5.81
C ILE A 40 -10.90 5.83 -4.50
N LEU A 41 -9.59 6.12 -4.50
CA LEU A 41 -8.83 6.54 -3.32
C LEU A 41 -9.32 7.88 -2.76
N LYS A 42 -9.81 8.80 -3.61
CA LYS A 42 -10.35 10.09 -3.16
C LYS A 42 -11.46 9.97 -2.11
N LYS A 43 -12.09 8.79 -2.00
CA LYS A 43 -13.20 8.53 -1.08
C LYS A 43 -12.78 8.02 0.29
N PHE A 44 -11.62 7.37 0.40
CA PHE A 44 -11.23 6.67 1.64
C PHE A 44 -9.74 6.72 1.98
N CYS A 45 -8.87 7.07 1.03
CA CYS A 45 -7.44 7.24 1.21
C CYS A 45 -6.94 8.43 0.34
N PRO A 46 -7.47 9.65 0.53
CA PRO A 46 -7.10 10.81 -0.28
C PRO A 46 -5.60 11.14 -0.20
N GLU A 47 -4.94 10.86 0.92
CA GLU A 47 -3.51 11.08 1.13
C GLU A 47 -2.60 10.19 0.26
N GLY A 48 -3.10 9.05 -0.19
CA GLY A 48 -2.38 8.13 -1.07
C GLY A 48 -2.60 8.40 -2.56
N TYR A 49 -3.58 9.25 -2.89
CA TYR A 49 -4.06 9.42 -4.26
C TYR A 49 -3.00 10.00 -5.20
N GLU A 50 -2.23 11.01 -4.79
CA GLU A 50 -1.24 11.64 -5.67
C GLU A 50 -0.13 10.65 -6.08
N MET A 51 0.36 9.84 -5.13
CA MET A 51 1.36 8.81 -5.43
C MET A 51 0.77 7.66 -6.26
N ALA A 52 -0.42 7.18 -5.90
CA ALA A 52 -1.08 6.15 -6.70
C ALA A 52 -1.34 6.62 -8.15
N LYS A 53 -1.75 7.87 -8.33
CA LYS A 53 -1.94 8.49 -9.65
C LYS A 53 -0.63 8.61 -10.42
N LYS A 54 0.44 9.07 -9.78
CA LYS A 54 1.79 9.16 -10.38
C LYS A 54 2.26 7.81 -10.91
N HIS A 55 1.99 6.73 -10.18
CA HIS A 55 2.39 5.37 -10.52
C HIS A 55 1.32 4.55 -11.28
N GLY A 56 0.13 5.12 -11.46
CA GLY A 56 -1.00 4.52 -12.18
C GLY A 56 -1.71 3.35 -11.49
N HIS A 57 -1.41 3.08 -10.21
CA HIS A 57 -1.99 1.98 -9.46
C HIS A 57 -1.81 2.13 -7.95
N PHE A 58 -2.49 1.26 -7.20
CA PHE A 58 -2.20 0.97 -5.79
C PHE A 58 -2.46 -0.52 -5.52
N LEU A 59 -2.13 -1.00 -4.32
CA LEU A 59 -2.37 -2.37 -3.90
C LEU A 59 -3.50 -2.46 -2.89
N VAL A 60 -4.29 -3.52 -2.97
CA VAL A 60 -5.23 -3.94 -1.95
C VAL A 60 -4.82 -5.32 -1.45
N GLY A 61 -4.57 -5.44 -0.15
CA GLY A 61 -4.16 -6.67 0.50
C GLY A 61 -5.30 -7.27 1.31
N LYS A 62 -5.42 -8.60 1.30
CA LYS A 62 -6.31 -9.34 2.19
C LYS A 62 -5.56 -10.44 2.92
N ALA A 63 -5.56 -10.39 4.25
CA ALA A 63 -5.03 -11.43 5.12
C ALA A 63 -6.14 -12.01 6.01
N MET A 64 -5.78 -12.94 6.90
CA MET A 64 -6.72 -13.52 7.85
C MET A 64 -7.17 -12.52 8.92
N ASP A 65 -6.27 -11.64 9.34
CA ASP A 65 -6.47 -10.67 10.41
C ASP A 65 -6.98 -9.31 9.92
N GLY A 66 -6.84 -9.00 8.63
CA GLY A 66 -7.23 -7.68 8.14
C GLY A 66 -7.26 -7.53 6.64
N SER A 67 -7.57 -6.30 6.26
CA SER A 67 -7.44 -5.79 4.89
C SER A 67 -6.46 -4.63 4.93
N TYR A 68 -5.68 -4.49 3.87
CA TYR A 68 -4.56 -3.57 3.79
C TYR A 68 -4.60 -2.80 2.48
N ILE A 69 -3.96 -1.65 2.47
CA ILE A 69 -3.73 -0.86 1.28
C ILE A 69 -2.24 -0.55 1.17
N GLY A 70 -1.68 -0.73 -0.02
CA GLY A 70 -0.32 -0.34 -0.36
C GLY A 70 -0.33 0.83 -1.33
N ILE A 71 0.26 1.95 -0.95
CA ILE A 71 0.44 3.12 -1.83
C ILE A 71 1.87 3.11 -2.35
N PRO A 72 2.08 3.15 -3.69
CA PRO A 72 3.43 3.16 -4.26
C PRO A 72 4.25 4.33 -3.73
N GLY A 73 5.50 4.07 -3.39
CA GLY A 73 6.40 5.12 -2.93
C GLY A 73 7.74 4.54 -2.48
N ARG A 74 8.76 5.39 -2.50
CA ARG A 74 10.07 5.07 -1.95
C ARG A 74 10.07 5.26 -0.44
N PHE A 75 11.09 4.73 0.23
CA PHE A 75 11.29 4.90 1.67
C PHE A 75 11.78 6.33 2.02
N LEU A 76 10.99 7.33 1.64
CA LEU A 76 11.27 8.75 1.84
C LEU A 76 10.05 9.39 2.51
N LEU A 77 10.28 10.21 3.55
CA LEU A 77 9.21 10.89 4.29
C LEU A 77 8.29 11.72 3.37
N LYS A 78 8.85 12.31 2.31
CA LYS A 78 8.09 13.09 1.32
C LYS A 78 7.16 12.25 0.43
N GLU A 79 7.41 10.95 0.32
CA GLU A 79 6.58 10.01 -0.44
C GLU A 79 5.64 9.18 0.48
N GLN A 80 5.82 9.27 1.80
CA GLN A 80 4.94 8.65 2.79
C GLN A 80 3.57 9.38 2.84
N PRO A 81 2.45 8.68 2.60
CA PRO A 81 1.13 9.31 2.65
C PRO A 81 0.87 9.96 4.01
N ALA A 82 0.46 11.23 3.97
CA ALA A 82 0.25 12.08 5.15
C ALA A 82 1.42 12.11 6.16
N GLY A 83 2.64 11.76 5.75
CA GLY A 83 3.78 11.59 6.67
C GLY A 83 3.50 10.59 7.79
N GLY A 84 2.74 9.52 7.52
CA GLY A 84 2.46 8.42 8.45
C GLY A 84 1.28 8.65 9.40
N ARG A 85 0.76 9.88 9.52
CA ARG A 85 -0.31 10.24 10.49
C ARG A 85 -1.63 9.50 10.31
N THR A 86 -1.84 8.85 9.18
CA THR A 86 -3.06 8.09 8.87
C THR A 86 -2.85 6.58 8.87
N GLY A 87 -1.73 6.10 9.42
CA GLY A 87 -1.46 4.66 9.60
C GLY A 87 -0.45 4.06 8.63
N PHE A 88 0.06 4.85 7.66
CA PHE A 88 1.10 4.43 6.72
C PHE A 88 2.49 4.39 7.37
N THR A 89 2.68 3.55 8.38
CA THR A 89 3.94 3.43 9.15
C THR A 89 4.82 2.28 8.67
N LEU A 90 4.23 1.27 8.03
CA LEU A 90 4.97 0.18 7.40
C LEU A 90 5.35 0.57 5.97
N TRP A 91 6.58 0.26 5.58
CA TRP A 91 7.03 0.29 4.19
C TRP A 91 7.69 -1.03 3.83
N GLN A 92 7.38 -1.58 2.66
CA GLN A 92 8.02 -2.80 2.16
C GLN A 92 8.54 -2.58 0.72
N PRO A 93 9.79 -2.98 0.43
CA PRO A 93 10.36 -2.87 -0.91
C PRO A 93 9.67 -3.86 -1.86
N LEU A 94 9.59 -3.53 -3.14
CA LEU A 94 9.28 -4.52 -4.16
C LEU A 94 10.26 -5.69 -4.08
N ARG A 95 9.79 -6.91 -4.38
CA ARG A 95 10.61 -8.13 -4.46
C ARG A 95 11.93 -7.88 -5.19
N GLY A 96 13.04 -8.21 -4.52
CA GLY A 96 14.42 -8.00 -4.98
C GLY A 96 15.00 -6.62 -4.62
N GLY A 97 14.17 -5.68 -4.20
CA GLY A 97 14.59 -4.34 -3.76
C GLY A 97 15.30 -4.34 -2.41
N GLU A 98 15.06 -5.36 -1.58
CA GLU A 98 15.75 -5.60 -0.31
C GLU A 98 17.27 -5.82 -0.47
N GLU A 99 17.73 -6.22 -1.66
CA GLU A 99 19.16 -6.42 -1.95
C GLU A 99 19.91 -5.10 -2.20
N MET A 100 19.18 -3.98 -2.33
CA MET A 100 19.74 -2.67 -2.69
C MET A 100 20.12 -1.80 -1.48
N TYR A 101 19.88 -2.28 -0.25
CA TYR A 101 20.25 -1.58 0.98
C TYR A 101 20.60 -2.59 2.08
N GLY A 102 21.31 -2.13 3.12
CA GLY A 102 21.66 -2.97 4.28
C GLY A 102 20.51 -3.09 5.28
N ASP A 103 20.14 -1.97 5.90
CA ASP A 103 19.09 -1.89 6.93
C ASP A 103 18.30 -0.58 6.73
N LEU A 104 16.97 -0.64 6.87
CA LEU A 104 16.09 0.53 6.75
C LEU A 104 16.38 1.60 7.82
N ASP A 105 16.84 1.22 9.00
CA ASP A 105 17.16 2.18 10.08
C ASP A 105 18.44 2.99 9.79
N THR A 106 19.27 2.51 8.86
CA THR A 106 20.56 3.12 8.50
C THR A 106 20.67 3.50 7.04
N ILE A 107 19.60 3.30 6.25
CA ILE A 107 19.58 3.58 4.83
C ILE A 107 19.85 5.07 4.56
N SER A 108 20.73 5.34 3.60
CA SER A 108 20.97 6.70 3.15
C SER A 108 19.80 7.22 2.31
N GLU A 109 19.63 8.55 2.23
CA GLU A 109 18.61 9.14 1.35
C GLU A 109 18.84 8.76 -0.14
N GLU A 110 20.10 8.56 -0.53
CA GLU A 110 20.46 8.12 -1.89
C GLU A 110 19.95 6.71 -2.16
N GLU A 111 20.26 5.72 -1.31
CA GLU A 111 19.75 4.35 -1.44
C GLU A 111 18.23 4.32 -1.40
N ALA A 112 17.62 5.02 -0.43
CA ALA A 112 16.17 5.14 -0.33
C ALA A 112 15.53 5.73 -1.60
N SER A 113 16.23 6.60 -2.32
CA SER A 113 15.75 7.19 -3.58
C SER A 113 15.77 6.21 -4.76
N LEU A 114 16.52 5.11 -4.66
CA LEU A 114 16.65 4.08 -5.68
C LEU A 114 15.69 2.91 -5.46
N VAL A 115 15.27 2.68 -4.22
CA VAL A 115 14.43 1.52 -3.86
C VAL A 115 12.94 1.87 -3.90
N TYR A 116 12.20 1.19 -4.79
CA TYR A 116 10.76 1.33 -4.88
C TYR A 116 10.05 0.28 -4.02
N GLY A 117 8.94 0.69 -3.41
CA GLY A 117 8.13 -0.16 -2.58
C GLY A 117 6.72 0.39 -2.41
N TYR A 118 6.09 0.01 -1.30
CA TYR A 118 4.77 0.51 -0.93
C TYR A 118 4.75 0.89 0.54
N TRP A 119 4.15 2.04 0.80
CA TRP A 119 3.68 2.42 2.14
C TRP A 119 2.37 1.70 2.42
N ILE A 120 2.29 1.03 3.56
CA ILE A 120 1.18 0.13 3.88
C ILE A 120 0.46 0.59 5.13
N ALA A 121 -0.87 0.61 5.04
CA ALA A 121 -1.77 0.84 6.15
C ALA A 121 -2.85 -0.25 6.19
N ARG A 122 -3.38 -0.51 7.38
CA ARG A 122 -4.55 -1.36 7.56
C ARG A 122 -5.82 -0.58 7.23
N VAL A 123 -6.82 -1.25 6.69
CA VAL A 123 -8.13 -0.71 6.32
C VAL A 123 -9.22 -1.44 7.10
N ASP A 124 -9.98 -0.71 7.90
CA ASP A 124 -11.20 -1.25 8.52
C ASP A 124 -12.30 -1.44 7.45
N GLU A 125 -12.73 -2.68 7.22
CA GLU A 125 -13.68 -2.99 6.14
C GLU A 125 -15.08 -2.41 6.35
N ARG A 126 -15.45 -1.95 7.55
CA ARG A 126 -16.81 -1.44 7.83
C ARG A 126 -16.87 0.07 7.68
N THR A 127 -15.78 0.73 8.04
CA THR A 127 -15.67 2.19 8.16
C THR A 127 -14.78 2.80 7.11
N LEU A 128 -13.90 1.99 6.48
CA LEU A 128 -12.82 2.40 5.59
C LEU A 128 -11.79 3.33 6.24
N ARG A 129 -11.73 3.32 7.58
CA ARG A 129 -10.69 4.05 8.31
C ARG A 129 -9.36 3.34 8.18
N LEU A 130 -8.31 4.14 8.08
CA LEU A 130 -6.94 3.67 8.03
C LEU A 130 -6.36 3.63 9.44
N SER A 131 -5.49 2.64 9.68
CA SER A 131 -4.70 2.51 10.91
C SER A 131 -3.35 1.90 10.59
N GLU A 132 -2.46 1.90 11.59
CA GLU A 132 -1.22 1.14 11.54
C GLU A 132 -1.52 -0.37 11.36
N VAL A 133 -0.55 -1.08 10.78
CA VAL A 133 -0.60 -2.52 10.45
C VAL A 133 -0.69 -3.36 11.71
#